data_AF-A0A1U7P361-F1
#
_entry.id   AF-A0A1U7P361-F1
#
_cell.length_a   1.000
_cell.length_b   1.000
_cell.length_c   1.000
_cell.angle_alpha   90.00
_cell.angle_beta   90.00
_cell.angle_gamma   90.00
#
_symmetry.space_group_name_H-M   'P 1'
#
loop_
_entity.id
_entity.type
_entity.pdbx_description
1 polymer ?
#
loop_
_entity_poly.entity_id
_entity_poly.type
_entity_poly.pdbx_seq_one_letter_code
_entity_poly.pdbx_strand_id
1 'polypeptide(L)'
;MFQPLLILGVPVGHEVDPQAWGALQRYAADKYGAGVVLNVGGTPDATARPQLLGNWPGCTDDALADLAPHVKPVFFNLDWLEDVA
;
A
#
# COMPACT_ATOMS: atom_id res chain seq x y z
N MET A 1 -19.58 -9.71 -8.67
CA MET A 1 -18.55 -8.81 -9.28
C MET A 1 -17.44 -8.68 -8.25
N PHE A 2 -16.18 -8.92 -8.62
CA PHE A 2 -15.06 -8.83 -7.67
C PHE A 2 -14.76 -7.36 -7.35
N GLN A 3 -14.60 -7.03 -6.07
CA GLN A 3 -14.16 -5.70 -5.64
C GLN A 3 -12.71 -5.45 -6.08
N PRO A 4 -12.35 -4.24 -6.52
CA PRO A 4 -10.96 -3.89 -6.82
C PRO A 4 -10.09 -4.01 -5.55
N LEU A 5 -8.83 -4.39 -5.73
CA LEU A 5 -7.88 -4.60 -4.64
C LEU A 5 -6.56 -3.91 -4.92
N LEU A 6 -6.08 -3.14 -3.94
CA LEU A 6 -4.73 -2.60 -3.88
C LEU A 6 -3.88 -3.52 -3.00
N ILE A 7 -2.84 -4.12 -3.56
CA ILE A 7 -1.89 -4.95 -2.84
C ILE A 7 -0.60 -4.16 -2.66
N LEU A 8 -0.16 -4.01 -1.41
CA LEU A 8 1.08 -3.34 -1.05
C LEU A 8 2.05 -4.33 -0.44
N GLY A 9 3.27 -4.40 -0.94
CA GLY A 9 4.36 -5.09 -0.27
C GLY A 9 4.91 -4.21 0.86
N VAL A 10 5.23 -4.80 2.01
CA VAL A 10 5.94 -4.08 3.08
C VAL A 10 7.43 -4.08 2.71
N PRO A 11 8.07 -2.92 2.52
CA PRO A 11 9.50 -2.86 2.24
C PRO A 11 10.31 -3.46 3.40
N VAL A 12 11.48 -4.03 3.10
CA VAL A 12 12.40 -4.50 4.14
C VAL A 12 12.80 -3.34 5.04
N GLY A 13 12.91 -3.61 6.35
CA GLY A 13 13.26 -2.61 7.34
C GLY A 13 12.17 -1.57 7.57
N HIS A 14 10.96 -1.73 7.02
CA HIS A 14 9.85 -0.83 7.28
C HIS A 14 8.77 -1.48 8.14
N GLU A 15 8.15 -0.67 8.98
CA GLU A 15 6.91 -0.99 9.68
C GLU A 15 5.73 -0.21 9.10
N VAL A 16 4.52 -0.67 9.43
CA VAL A 16 3.28 -0.07 8.96
C VAL A 16 2.74 0.87 10.03
N ASP A 17 2.52 2.13 9.67
CA ASP A 17 1.78 3.08 10.51
C ASP A 17 0.29 2.70 10.47
N PRO A 18 -0.31 2.30 11.61
CA PRO A 18 -1.70 1.85 11.66
C PRO A 18 -2.71 2.97 11.36
N GLN A 19 -2.39 4.23 11.68
CA GLN A 19 -3.25 5.37 11.40
C GLN A 19 -3.23 5.72 9.92
N ALA A 20 -2.05 5.78 9.31
CA ALA A 20 -1.92 6.02 7.87
C ALA A 20 -2.52 4.86 7.06
N TRP A 21 -2.36 3.63 7.52
CA TRP A 21 -2.98 2.45 6.92
C TRP A 21 -4.51 2.52 6.93
N GLY A 22 -5.12 2.84 8.08
CA GLY A 22 -6.56 3.01 8.18
C GLY A 22 -7.10 4.14 7.29
N ALA A 23 -6.35 5.23 7.16
CA ALA A 23 -6.69 6.34 6.27
C ALA A 23 -6.65 5.92 4.79
N LEU A 24 -5.63 5.17 4.37
CA LEU A 24 -5.52 4.63 3.01
C LEU A 24 -6.68 3.67 2.70
N GLN A 25 -6.99 2.74 3.63
CA GLN A 25 -8.10 1.81 3.46
C GLN A 25 -9.43 2.53 3.26
N ARG A 26 -9.71 3.53 4.10
CA ARG A 26 -10.93 4.31 4.00
C ARG A 26 -11.01 5.09 2.70
N TYR A 27 -9.92 5.75 2.30
CA TYR A 27 -9.87 6.50 1.06
C TYR A 27 -10.08 5.62 -0.18
N ALA A 28 -9.42 4.46 -0.25
CA ALA A 28 -9.58 3.51 -1.34
C ALA A 28 -11.01 2.96 -1.42
N ALA A 29 -11.62 2.66 -0.27
CA ALA A 29 -13.01 2.21 -0.21
C ALA A 29 -13.99 3.30 -0.65
N ASP A 30 -13.86 4.52 -0.12
CA ASP A 30 -14.79 5.62 -0.38
C ASP A 30 -14.72 6.11 -1.84
N LYS A 31 -13.52 6.17 -2.44
CA LYS A 31 -13.31 6.71 -3.79
C LYS A 31 -13.42 5.66 -4.89
N TYR A 32 -12.95 4.44 -4.65
CA TYR A 32 -12.81 3.41 -5.68
C TYR A 32 -13.64 2.15 -5.42
N GLY A 33 -14.28 2.04 -4.25
CA GLY A 33 -14.91 0.79 -3.81
C GLY A 33 -13.87 -0.33 -3.63
N ALA A 34 -12.61 0.03 -3.36
CA ALA A 34 -11.49 -0.89 -3.35
C ALA A 34 -11.09 -1.32 -1.93
N GLY A 35 -10.68 -2.58 -1.80
CA GLY A 35 -10.00 -3.07 -0.60
C GLY A 35 -8.48 -2.85 -0.69
N VAL A 36 -7.80 -2.79 0.45
CA VAL A 36 -6.34 -2.69 0.52
C VAL A 36 -5.78 -3.81 1.38
N VAL A 37 -4.77 -4.52 0.86
CA VAL A 37 -4.16 -5.70 1.49
C VAL A 37 -2.65 -5.54 1.54
N LEU A 38 -2.05 -5.94 2.65
CA LEU A 38 -0.60 -6.04 2.80
C LEU A 38 -0.12 -7.44 2.39
N ASN A 39 0.90 -7.49 1.55
CA ASN A 39 1.67 -8.70 1.30
C ASN A 39 2.92 -8.68 2.18
N VAL A 40 2.86 -9.42 3.29
CA VAL A 40 3.91 -9.48 4.32
C VAL A 40 4.91 -10.63 4.06
N GLY A 41 4.67 -11.45 3.02
CA GLY A 41 5.37 -12.74 2.82
C GLY A 41 6.05 -12.93 1.46
N GLY A 42 6.14 -11.88 0.64
CA GLY A 42 6.90 -11.95 -0.62
C GLY A 42 8.40 -11.98 -0.36
N THR A 43 9.17 -12.70 -1.18
CA THR A 43 10.61 -12.47 -1.28
C THR A 43 10.87 -10.97 -1.35
N PRO A 44 11.84 -10.44 -0.60
CA PRO A 44 12.15 -9.01 -0.55
C PRO A 44 12.71 -8.57 -1.90
N ASP A 45 11.82 -8.40 -2.87
CA ASP A 45 12.16 -7.77 -4.11
C ASP A 45 12.02 -6.27 -3.86
N ALA A 46 13.15 -5.57 -3.92
CA ALA A 46 13.28 -4.15 -3.63
C ALA A 46 12.40 -3.25 -4.53
N THR A 47 11.70 -3.85 -5.49
CA THR A 47 10.72 -3.21 -6.37
C THR A 47 9.28 -3.47 -5.96
N ALA A 48 8.96 -3.53 -4.66
CA ALA A 48 7.61 -3.73 -4.09
C ALA A 48 6.60 -2.64 -4.52
N ARG A 49 6.31 -2.57 -5.82
CA ARG A 49 5.38 -1.65 -6.44
C ARG A 49 3.97 -2.06 -6.04
N PRO A 50 3.10 -1.10 -5.73
CA PRO A 50 1.69 -1.38 -5.52
C PRO A 50 1.11 -2.15 -6.71
N GLN A 51 0.35 -3.20 -6.46
CA GLN A 51 -0.36 -3.95 -7.48
C GLN A 51 -1.86 -3.68 -7.40
N LEU A 52 -2.47 -3.45 -8.55
CA LEU A 52 -3.91 -3.21 -8.68
C LEU A 52 -4.54 -4.45 -9.31
N LEU A 53 -5.49 -5.07 -8.60
CA LEU A 53 -6.27 -6.21 -9.09
C LEU A 53 -7.74 -5.82 -9.23
N GLY A 54 -8.43 -6.45 -10.18
CA GLY A 54 -9.85 -6.21 -10.46
C GLY A 54 -10.10 -5.00 -11.36
N ASN A 55 -11.34 -4.52 -11.36
CA ASN A 55 -11.78 -3.43 -12.22
C ASN A 55 -11.79 -2.11 -11.44
N TRP A 56 -10.89 -1.20 -11.79
CA TRP A 56 -10.78 0.12 -11.19
C TRP A 56 -11.58 1.14 -12.02
N PRO A 57 -12.35 2.03 -11.39
CA PRO A 57 -13.05 3.08 -12.13
C PRO A 57 -12.03 4.08 -12.70
N GLY A 58 -11.98 4.19 -14.02
CA GLY A 58 -11.02 5.03 -14.75
C GLY A 58 -9.81 4.27 -15.26
N CYS A 59 -8.71 4.99 -15.51
CA CYS A 59 -7.44 4.37 -15.88
C CYS A 59 -6.70 3.91 -14.62
N THR A 60 -6.15 2.70 -14.67
CA THR A 60 -5.36 2.09 -13.58
C THR A 60 -4.17 2.97 -13.17
N ASP A 61 -3.53 3.65 -14.14
CA ASP A 61 -2.40 4.55 -13.89
C ASP A 61 -2.82 5.82 -13.13
N ASP A 62 -4.01 6.36 -13.43
CA ASP A 62 -4.56 7.52 -12.73
C ASP A 62 -4.90 7.18 -11.28
N ALA A 63 -5.48 5.98 -11.06
CA ALA A 63 -5.75 5.48 -9.71
C ALA A 63 -4.45 5.29 -8.92
N LEU A 64 -3.41 4.75 -9.55
CA LEU A 64 -2.12 4.58 -8.89
C LEU A 64 -1.46 5.93 -8.53
N ALA A 65 -1.51 6.91 -9.44
CA ALA A 65 -0.98 8.24 -9.21
C ALA A 65 -1.72 8.97 -8.09
N ASP A 66 -3.04 8.81 -8.00
CA ASP A 66 -3.86 9.37 -6.94
C ASP A 66 -3.62 8.70 -5.58
N LEU A 67 -3.41 7.39 -5.55
CA LEU A 67 -3.15 6.63 -4.31
C LEU A 67 -1.72 6.79 -3.80
N ALA A 68 -0.74 7.06 -4.66
CA ALA A 68 0.67 7.22 -4.30
C ALA A 68 0.93 8.15 -3.09
N PRO A 69 0.37 9.38 -2.99
CA PRO A 69 0.57 10.24 -1.83
C PRO A 69 0.00 9.66 -0.53
N HIS A 70 -1.00 8.78 -0.61
CA HIS A 70 -1.61 8.11 0.54
C HIS A 70 -0.86 6.83 0.94
N VAL A 71 -0.18 6.18 0.00
CA VAL A 71 0.65 4.99 0.27
C VAL A 71 1.96 5.34 0.96
N LYS A 72 2.60 6.45 0.58
CA LYS A 72 3.90 6.86 1.15
C LYS A 72 3.94 6.91 2.68
N PRO A 73 2.98 7.54 3.40
CA PRO A 73 3.01 7.60 4.86
C PRO A 73 2.67 6.27 5.56
N VAL A 74 2.22 5.23 4.83
CA VAL A 74 1.90 3.93 5.42
C VAL A 74 3.15 3.22 5.93
N PHE A 75 4.29 3.45 5.29
CA PHE A 75 5.54 2.78 5.62
C PHE A 75 6.51 3.76 6.26
N PHE A 76 7.02 3.42 7.45
CA PHE A 76 8.11 4.15 8.09
C PHE A 76 9.32 3.25 8.29
N ASN A 77 10.50 3.83 8.15
CA ASN A 77 11.75 3.07 8.20
C ASN A 77 12.18 2.81 9.66
N LEU A 78 12.64 1.58 9.92
CA LEU A 78 13.24 1.11 11.16
C LEU A 78 14.77 1.23 11.15
N ASP A 79 15.38 2.03 10.27
CA ASP A 79 16.84 2.31 10.27
C ASP A 79 17.38 2.64 11.67
N TRP A 80 16.57 3.27 12.54
CA TRP A 80 16.94 3.59 13.91
C TRP A 80 17.16 2.38 14.83
N LEU A 81 16.65 1.20 14.47
CA LEU A 81 16.82 -0.04 15.23
C LEU A 81 18.18 -0.71 14.94
N GLU A 82 18.80 -0.42 13.78
CA GLU A 82 20.13 -0.93 13.42
C GLU A 82 21.26 -0.33 14.26
N ASP A 83 21.07 0.89 14.79
CA ASP A 83 22.05 1.63 15.61
C ASP A 83 22.11 1.19 17.09
N VAL A 84 21.28 0.22 17.51
CA VAL A 84 21.19 -0.23 18.92
C VAL A 84 21.72 -1.66 19.15
N ALA A 85 22.36 -2.26 18.14
CA ALA A 85 22.89 -3.64 18.17
C ALA A 85 24.39 -3.71 18.49
#